data_AF-A0A821F1G2-F1
#
_entry.id   AF-A0A821F1G2-F1
#
_cell.length_a   1.000
_cell.length_b   1.000
_cell.length_c   1.000
_cell.angle_alpha   90.00
_cell.angle_beta   90.00
_cell.angle_gamma   90.00
#
_symmetry.space_group_name_H-M   'P 1'
#
loop_
_entity.id
_entity.type
_entity.pdbx_description
1 polymer ?
#
loop_
_entity_poly.entity_id
_entity_poly.type
_entity_poly.pdbx_seq_one_letter_code
_entity_poly.pdbx_strand_id
1 'polypeptide(L)'
;MSASASNKKQCVLCNKSGGIMICEGCQQAFCGKHVIEHRQTLSGQLDNIMQEHDLLQQELAQPSLKKNPLLKKIDKWEKDSIAKIQVAAETARKTLQELLEQSKERLSKTCRDITENLRASQEADDFSENDLQRWKKQLKELQLEITSPSSAKLILDIEASQCIFQN
;
A
#
# COMPACT_ATOMS: atom_id res chain seq x y z
N MET A 1 80.67 -28.85 -27.60
CA MET A 1 79.77 -29.99 -27.28
C MET A 1 78.58 -29.43 -26.51
N SER A 2 77.40 -29.32 -27.15
CA SER A 2 76.19 -28.80 -26.52
C SER A 2 75.50 -29.90 -25.71
N ALA A 3 75.44 -29.75 -24.39
CA ALA A 3 74.65 -30.62 -23.53
C ALA A 3 73.20 -30.13 -23.52
N SER A 4 72.34 -30.79 -24.29
CA SER A 4 70.89 -30.58 -24.25
C SER A 4 70.34 -31.20 -22.96
N ALA A 5 70.27 -30.43 -21.87
CA ALA A 5 69.55 -30.82 -20.67
C ALA A 5 68.04 -30.83 -20.98
N SER A 6 67.51 -32.01 -21.29
CA SER A 6 66.06 -32.21 -21.44
C SER A 6 65.41 -31.96 -20.08
N ASN A 7 64.74 -30.82 -19.90
CA ASN A 7 63.90 -30.51 -18.74
C ASN A 7 62.71 -31.49 -18.72
N LYS A 8 62.93 -32.70 -18.19
CA LYS A 8 61.86 -33.68 -18.00
C LYS A 8 60.92 -33.12 -16.95
N LYS A 9 59.67 -32.83 -17.34
CA LYS A 9 58.63 -32.42 -16.39
C LYS A 9 58.54 -33.48 -15.29
N GLN A 10 58.31 -33.03 -14.05
CA GLN A 10 58.18 -33.88 -12.87
C GLN A 10 56.79 -33.73 -12.27
N CYS A 11 56.30 -34.77 -11.60
CA CYS A 11 55.03 -34.71 -10.90
C CYS A 11 55.11 -33.72 -9.73
N VAL A 12 54.14 -32.79 -9.67
CA VAL A 12 54.07 -31.74 -8.63
C VAL A 12 53.94 -32.30 -7.20
N LEU A 13 53.40 -33.52 -7.03
CA LEU A 13 53.18 -34.13 -5.71
C LEU A 13 54.33 -35.06 -5.26
N CYS A 14 55.05 -35.72 -6.17
CA CYS A 14 56.06 -36.74 -5.79
C CYS A 14 57.41 -36.64 -6.52
N ASN A 15 57.58 -35.64 -7.37
CA ASN A 15 58.82 -35.31 -8.09
C ASN A 15 59.39 -36.40 -9.03
N LYS A 16 58.60 -37.44 -9.34
CA LYS A 16 58.98 -38.49 -10.31
C LYS A 16 58.80 -37.97 -11.75
N SER A 17 59.69 -38.37 -12.66
CA SER A 17 59.76 -37.89 -14.06
C SER A 17 59.26 -38.90 -15.12
N GLY A 18 58.66 -40.02 -14.70
CA GLY A 18 58.10 -41.03 -15.60
C GLY A 18 56.59 -40.87 -15.80
N GLY A 19 56.13 -40.89 -17.06
CA GLY A 19 54.71 -40.91 -17.43
C GLY A 19 53.94 -39.68 -16.91
N ILE A 20 54.34 -38.49 -17.36
CA ILE A 20 53.75 -37.22 -16.94
C ILE A 20 52.58 -36.81 -17.83
N MET A 21 51.48 -36.48 -17.19
CA MET A 21 50.29 -35.87 -17.77
C MET A 21 50.15 -34.45 -17.24
N ILE A 22 49.71 -33.52 -18.07
CA ILE A 22 49.48 -32.13 -17.67
C ILE A 22 47.97 -31.91 -17.66
N CYS A 23 47.45 -31.38 -16.56
CA CYS A 23 46.08 -30.92 -16.51
C CYS A 23 45.99 -29.55 -17.18
N GLU A 24 45.19 -29.39 -18.23
CA GLU A 24 45.02 -28.10 -18.91
C GLU A 24 44.37 -27.04 -18.02
N GLY A 25 43.50 -27.46 -17.09
CA GLY A 25 42.77 -26.56 -16.19
C GLY A 25 43.66 -25.86 -15.16
N CYS A 26 44.51 -26.61 -14.44
CA CYS A 26 45.41 -26.04 -13.43
C CYS A 26 46.87 -25.89 -13.91
N GLN A 27 47.19 -26.33 -15.13
CA GLN A 27 48.52 -26.31 -15.75
C GLN A 27 49.61 -27.08 -14.99
N GLN A 28 49.23 -27.95 -14.04
CA GLN A 28 50.16 -28.74 -13.25
C GLN A 28 50.45 -30.11 -13.89
N ALA A 29 51.68 -30.59 -13.66
CA ALA A 29 52.15 -31.89 -14.13
C ALA A 29 51.97 -32.97 -13.05
N PHE A 30 51.36 -34.09 -13.41
CA PHE A 30 51.09 -35.23 -12.52
C PHE A 30 51.59 -36.54 -13.12
N CYS A 31 52.04 -37.48 -12.29
CA CYS A 31 52.24 -38.85 -12.72
C CYS A 31 50.90 -39.61 -12.77
N GLY A 32 50.88 -40.79 -13.40
CA GLY A 32 49.65 -41.59 -13.59
C GLY A 32 48.81 -41.84 -12.33
N LYS A 33 49.43 -41.98 -11.14
CA LYS A 33 48.69 -42.11 -9.87
C LYS A 33 48.03 -40.79 -9.45
N HIS A 34 48.81 -39.71 -9.39
CA HIS A 34 48.35 -38.42 -8.88
C HIS A 34 47.37 -37.71 -9.82
N VAL A 35 47.37 -38.02 -11.13
CA VAL A 35 46.35 -37.50 -12.05
C VAL A 35 44.98 -38.13 -11.79
N ILE A 36 44.94 -39.39 -11.35
CA ILE A 36 43.69 -40.07 -10.94
C ILE A 36 43.17 -39.45 -9.64
N GLU A 37 44.03 -39.26 -8.64
CA GLU A 37 43.66 -38.59 -7.38
C GLU A 37 43.17 -37.16 -7.63
N HIS A 38 43.85 -36.40 -8.50
CA HIS A 38 43.40 -35.06 -8.90
C HIS A 38 41.99 -35.09 -9.53
N ARG A 39 41.74 -36.05 -10.44
CA ARG A 39 40.42 -36.22 -11.08
C ARG A 39 39.34 -36.62 -10.08
N GLN A 40 39.68 -37.44 -9.08
CA GLN A 40 38.76 -37.81 -8.00
C GLN A 40 38.38 -36.59 -7.14
N THR A 41 39.36 -35.75 -6.78
CA THR A 41 39.09 -34.49 -6.07
C THR A 41 38.15 -33.57 -6.86
N LEU A 42 38.39 -33.41 -8.16
CA LEU A 42 37.51 -32.61 -9.02
C LEU A 42 36.09 -33.19 -9.11
N SER A 43 35.97 -34.51 -9.12
CA SER A 43 34.66 -35.18 -9.16
C SER A 43 33.88 -34.92 -7.85
N GLY A 44 34.55 -35.04 -6.70
CA GLY A 44 33.93 -34.70 -5.41
C GLY A 44 33.54 -33.23 -5.29
N GLN A 45 34.33 -32.30 -5.86
CA GLN A 45 33.96 -30.89 -5.92
C GLN A 45 32.71 -30.66 -6.79
N LEU A 46 32.61 -31.34 -7.93
CA LEU A 46 31.44 -31.26 -8.80
C LEU A 46 30.19 -31.81 -8.10
N ASP A 47 30.30 -32.94 -7.40
CA ASP A 47 29.19 -33.52 -6.64
C ASP A 47 28.66 -32.54 -5.57
N ASN A 48 29.55 -31.82 -4.89
CA ASN A 48 29.15 -30.77 -3.94
C ASN A 48 28.41 -29.61 -4.63
N ILE A 49 28.92 -29.13 -5.76
CA ILE A 49 28.26 -28.06 -6.54
C ILE A 49 26.88 -28.51 -7.01
N MET A 50 26.74 -29.77 -7.44
CA MET A 50 25.45 -30.33 -7.84
C MET A 50 24.47 -30.41 -6.67
N GLN A 51 24.93 -30.80 -5.48
CA GLN A 51 24.09 -30.81 -4.28
C GLN A 51 23.65 -29.39 -3.89
N GLU A 52 24.55 -28.41 -3.93
CA GLU A 52 24.20 -27.00 -3.67
C GLU A 52 23.18 -26.47 -4.68
N HIS A 53 23.36 -26.81 -5.96
CA HIS A 53 22.41 -26.46 -7.02
C HIS A 53 21.02 -27.05 -6.74
N ASP A 54 20.94 -28.33 -6.39
CA ASP A 54 19.66 -29.01 -6.13
C ASP A 54 18.93 -28.43 -4.93
N LEU A 55 19.66 -28.05 -3.86
CA LEU A 55 19.11 -27.35 -2.71
C LEU A 55 18.54 -25.98 -3.11
N LEU A 56 19.29 -25.19 -3.87
CA LEU A 56 18.81 -23.89 -4.37
C LEU A 56 17.58 -24.04 -5.26
N GLN A 57 17.58 -25.05 -6.14
CA GLN A 57 16.42 -25.35 -6.99
C GLN A 57 15.20 -25.73 -6.15
N GLN A 58 15.37 -26.51 -5.08
CA GLN A 58 14.30 -26.86 -4.16
C GLN A 58 13.76 -25.63 -3.40
N GLU A 59 14.64 -24.73 -2.96
CA GLU A 59 14.27 -23.48 -2.29
C GLU A 59 13.50 -22.54 -3.23
N LEU A 60 13.93 -22.43 -4.49
CA LEU A 60 13.26 -21.62 -5.51
C LEU A 60 11.91 -22.22 -5.93
N ALA A 61 11.77 -23.54 -5.93
CA ALA A 61 10.53 -24.23 -6.22
C ALA A 61 9.49 -24.13 -5.09
N GLN A 62 9.91 -23.80 -3.86
CA GLN A 62 8.98 -23.54 -2.76
C GLN A 62 8.16 -22.28 -3.07
N PRO A 63 6.82 -22.33 -3.01
CA PRO A 63 5.97 -21.16 -3.21
C PRO A 63 6.12 -20.18 -2.05
N SER A 64 7.16 -19.35 -2.12
CA SER A 64 7.58 -18.37 -1.12
C SER A 64 6.74 -17.09 -1.15
N LEU A 65 5.95 -16.89 -2.23
CA LEU A 65 5.13 -15.70 -2.41
C LEU A 65 4.17 -15.48 -1.24
N LYS A 66 3.40 -16.49 -0.81
CA LYS A 66 2.42 -16.34 0.28
C LYS A 66 3.04 -16.15 1.67
N LYS A 67 4.34 -16.44 1.84
CA LYS A 67 5.06 -16.25 3.11
C LYS A 67 5.87 -14.95 3.13
N ASN A 68 5.89 -14.19 2.04
CA ASN A 68 6.69 -12.98 1.97
C ASN A 68 6.16 -11.94 2.99
N PRO A 69 6.97 -11.50 3.96
CA PRO A 69 6.55 -10.52 4.96
C PRO A 69 6.15 -9.18 4.35
N LEU A 70 6.63 -8.85 3.15
CA LEU A 70 6.22 -7.65 2.41
C LEU A 70 4.77 -7.74 1.95
N LEU A 71 4.31 -8.90 1.45
CA LEU A 71 2.89 -9.07 1.10
C LEU A 71 2.00 -8.91 2.33
N LYS A 72 2.39 -9.45 3.49
CA LYS A 72 1.65 -9.23 4.74
C LYS A 72 1.60 -7.76 5.16
N LYS A 73 2.66 -6.99 4.89
CA LYS A 73 2.67 -5.54 5.12
C LYS A 73 1.73 -4.81 4.17
N ILE A 74 1.68 -5.21 2.90
CA ILE A 74 0.74 -4.67 1.90
C ILE A 74 -0.70 -4.98 2.32
N ASP A 75 -1.01 -6.23 2.67
CA ASP A 75 -2.35 -6.63 3.13
C ASP A 75 -2.79 -5.84 4.38
N LYS A 76 -1.86 -5.60 5.31
CA LYS A 76 -2.13 -4.80 6.51
C LYS A 76 -2.39 -3.34 6.14
N TRP A 77 -1.53 -2.76 5.30
CA TRP A 77 -1.68 -1.38 4.85
C TRP A 77 -3.01 -1.17 4.11
N GLU A 78 -3.42 -2.11 3.26
CA GLU A 78 -4.71 -2.07 2.57
C GLU A 78 -5.86 -2.06 3.58
N LYS A 79 -5.89 -3.02 4.53
CA LYS A 79 -6.93 -3.11 5.56
C LYS A 79 -7.01 -1.84 6.41
N ASP A 80 -5.87 -1.34 6.87
CA ASP A 80 -5.79 -0.14 7.71
C ASP A 80 -6.29 1.09 6.92
N SER A 81 -5.98 1.17 5.62
CA SER A 81 -6.41 2.27 4.76
C SER A 81 -7.91 2.24 4.49
N ILE A 82 -8.47 1.07 4.19
CA ILE A 82 -9.93 0.89 4.03
C ILE A 82 -10.65 1.29 5.31
N ALA A 83 -10.17 0.84 6.48
CA ALA A 83 -10.77 1.19 7.77
C ALA A 83 -10.78 2.71 8.01
N LYS A 84 -9.67 3.40 7.70
CA LYS A 84 -9.59 4.87 7.83
C LYS A 84 -10.59 5.58 6.90
N ILE A 85 -10.69 5.15 5.65
CA ILE A 85 -11.64 5.72 4.67
C ILE A 85 -13.08 5.51 5.15
N GLN A 86 -13.40 4.32 5.66
CA GLN A 86 -14.73 4.00 6.18
C GLN A 86 -15.09 4.88 7.39
N VAL A 87 -14.16 5.05 8.33
CA VAL A 87 -14.36 5.93 9.49
C VAL A 87 -14.58 7.38 9.05
N ALA A 88 -13.74 7.89 8.13
CA ALA A 88 -13.89 9.26 7.63
C ALA A 88 -15.24 9.48 6.91
N ALA A 89 -15.65 8.54 6.07
CA ALA A 89 -16.92 8.59 5.38
C ALA A 89 -18.11 8.54 6.36
N GLU A 90 -18.03 7.70 7.39
CA GLU A 90 -19.08 7.59 8.40
C GLU A 90 -19.20 8.86 9.26
N THR A 91 -18.06 9.44 9.65
CA THR A 91 -18.05 10.74 10.34
C THR A 91 -18.68 11.83 9.47
N ALA A 92 -18.30 11.91 8.19
CA ALA A 92 -18.87 12.90 7.27
C ALA A 92 -20.40 12.74 7.10
N ARG A 93 -20.90 11.50 7.00
CA ARG A 93 -22.34 11.22 6.96
C ARG A 93 -23.05 11.66 8.22
N LYS A 94 -22.50 11.34 9.40
CA LYS A 94 -23.09 11.74 10.69
C LYS A 94 -23.14 13.26 10.84
N THR A 95 -22.04 13.94 10.54
CA THR A 95 -22.00 15.41 10.57
C THR A 95 -23.04 16.02 9.62
N LEU A 96 -23.15 15.50 8.40
CA LEU A 96 -24.19 15.97 7.46
C LEU A 96 -25.60 15.74 8.02
N GLN A 97 -25.86 14.57 8.59
CA GLN A 97 -27.16 14.24 9.18
C GLN A 97 -27.52 15.18 10.34
N GLU A 98 -26.56 15.47 11.23
CA GLU A 98 -26.75 16.41 12.35
C GLU A 98 -27.08 17.82 11.84
N LEU A 99 -26.36 18.29 10.81
CA LEU A 99 -26.60 19.60 10.21
C LEU A 99 -27.97 19.68 9.51
N LEU A 100 -28.38 18.60 8.85
CA LEU A 100 -29.72 18.52 8.24
C LEU A 100 -30.82 18.55 9.30
N GLU A 101 -30.66 17.82 10.41
CA GLU A 101 -31.66 17.82 11.48
C GLU A 101 -31.72 19.20 12.17
N GLN A 102 -30.58 19.84 12.46
CA GLN A 102 -30.53 21.20 13.00
C GLN A 102 -31.21 22.21 12.05
N SER A 103 -30.96 22.10 10.75
CA SER A 103 -31.61 22.96 9.76
C SER A 103 -33.12 22.75 9.75
N LYS A 104 -33.58 21.49 9.79
CA LYS A 104 -34.99 21.13 9.86
C LYS A 104 -35.66 21.64 11.13
N GLU A 105 -35.02 21.51 12.30
CA GLU A 105 -35.53 22.05 13.56
C GLU A 105 -35.67 23.57 13.51
N ARG A 106 -34.65 24.27 12.99
CA ARG A 106 -34.68 25.73 12.80
C ARG A 106 -35.82 26.14 11.89
N LEU A 107 -35.95 25.51 10.72
CA LEU A 107 -37.02 25.81 9.75
C LEU A 107 -38.40 25.52 10.33
N SER A 108 -38.56 24.42 11.07
CA SER A 108 -39.81 24.06 11.73
C SER A 108 -40.20 25.10 12.79
N LYS A 109 -39.24 25.58 13.57
CA LYS A 109 -39.46 26.65 14.54
C LYS A 109 -39.91 27.94 13.84
N THR A 110 -39.19 28.39 12.81
CA THR A 110 -39.59 29.59 12.05
C THR A 110 -40.98 29.47 11.44
N CYS A 111 -41.34 28.29 10.90
CA CYS A 111 -42.67 28.03 10.37
C CYS A 111 -43.77 28.11 11.44
N ARG A 112 -43.50 27.54 12.62
CA ARG A 112 -44.40 27.65 13.78
C ARG A 112 -44.56 29.09 14.25
N ASP A 113 -43.46 29.83 14.38
CA ASP A 113 -43.50 31.23 14.84
C ASP A 113 -44.32 32.10 13.85
N ILE A 114 -44.19 31.88 12.53
CA ILE A 114 -45.03 32.56 11.53
C ILE A 114 -46.50 32.17 11.72
N THR A 115 -46.79 30.89 11.95
CA THR A 115 -48.16 30.39 12.14
C THR A 115 -48.82 30.99 13.38
N GLU A 116 -48.10 31.06 14.50
CA GLU A 116 -48.59 31.66 15.75
C GLU A 116 -48.88 33.16 15.57
N ASN A 117 -47.97 33.90 14.94
CA ASN A 117 -48.16 35.32 14.66
C ASN A 117 -49.35 35.59 13.73
N LEU A 118 -49.51 34.78 12.67
CA LEU A 118 -50.65 34.91 11.75
C LEU A 118 -51.99 34.69 12.46
N ARG A 119 -52.09 33.66 13.30
CA ARG A 119 -53.32 33.39 14.08
C ARG A 119 -53.60 34.49 15.08
N ALA A 120 -52.60 34.94 15.83
CA ALA A 120 -52.78 35.98 16.84
C ALA A 120 -53.31 37.28 16.20
N SER A 121 -52.71 37.72 15.08
CA SER A 121 -53.20 38.89 14.34
C SER A 121 -54.58 38.69 13.72
N GLN A 122 -54.89 37.48 13.23
CA GLN A 122 -56.21 37.17 12.69
C GLN A 122 -57.30 37.20 13.77
N GLU A 123 -57.02 36.62 14.94
CA GLU A 123 -57.95 36.59 16.07
C GLU A 123 -58.17 37.97 16.68
N ALA A 124 -57.14 38.82 16.69
CA ALA A 124 -57.19 40.19 17.16
C ALA A 124 -57.75 41.20 16.12
N ASP A 125 -57.93 40.76 14.87
CA ASP A 125 -58.18 41.64 13.70
C ASP A 125 -57.16 42.80 13.61
N ASP A 126 -55.91 42.52 14.03
CA ASP A 126 -54.82 43.48 14.17
C ASP A 126 -53.69 43.13 13.18
N PHE A 127 -53.87 43.59 11.94
CA PHE A 127 -52.87 43.46 10.89
C PHE A 127 -52.89 44.69 9.97
N SER A 128 -51.70 45.07 9.50
CA SER A 128 -51.50 46.13 8.51
C SER A 128 -50.94 45.57 7.20
N GLU A 129 -50.94 46.38 6.12
CA GLU A 129 -50.27 46.02 4.87
C GLU A 129 -48.79 45.68 5.09
N ASN A 130 -48.13 46.31 6.06
CA ASN A 130 -46.74 46.02 6.40
C ASN A 130 -46.57 44.62 6.99
N ASP A 131 -47.50 44.17 7.83
CA ASP A 131 -47.48 42.82 8.40
C ASP A 131 -47.69 41.77 7.32
N LEU A 132 -48.64 42.00 6.40
CA LEU A 132 -48.89 41.13 5.25
C LEU A 132 -47.65 41.03 4.35
N GLN A 133 -46.98 42.15 4.05
CA GLN A 133 -45.73 42.14 3.27
C GLN A 133 -44.60 41.41 4.00
N ARG A 134 -44.48 41.62 5.32
CA ARG A 134 -43.48 40.93 6.16
C ARG A 134 -43.66 39.42 6.12
N TRP A 135 -44.86 38.90 6.39
CA TRP A 135 -45.12 37.45 6.37
C TRP A 135 -44.95 36.86 4.98
N LYS A 136 -45.40 37.57 3.92
CA LYS A 136 -45.18 37.14 2.53
C LYS A 136 -43.70 37.02 2.19
N LYS A 137 -42.86 37.94 2.69
CA LYS A 137 -41.41 37.88 2.54
C LYS A 137 -40.81 36.69 3.31
N GLN A 138 -41.17 36.51 4.57
CA GLN A 138 -40.69 35.40 5.40
C GLN A 138 -41.07 34.03 4.82
N LEU A 139 -42.28 33.87 4.28
CA LEU A 139 -42.71 32.64 3.62
C LEU A 139 -41.89 32.35 2.35
N LYS A 140 -41.56 33.38 1.55
CA LYS A 140 -40.69 33.22 0.37
C LYS A 140 -39.27 32.82 0.76
N GLU A 141 -38.72 33.44 1.80
CA GLU A 141 -37.38 33.11 2.31
C GLU A 141 -37.33 31.67 2.81
N LEU A 142 -38.33 31.26 3.60
CA LEU A 142 -38.46 29.88 4.07
C LEU A 142 -38.56 28.89 2.90
N GLN A 143 -39.35 29.22 1.88
CA GLN A 143 -39.50 28.38 0.68
C GLN A 143 -38.18 28.25 -0.08
N LEU A 144 -37.41 29.33 -0.20
CA LEU A 144 -36.08 29.31 -0.81
C LEU A 144 -35.10 28.47 0.01
N GLU A 145 -35.12 28.54 1.33
CA GLU A 145 -34.24 27.72 2.18
C GLU A 145 -34.56 26.22 2.11
N ILE A 146 -35.84 25.85 1.95
CA ILE A 146 -36.28 24.46 1.79
C ILE A 146 -35.93 23.91 0.41
N THR A 147 -36.10 24.73 -0.63
CA THR A 147 -35.89 24.31 -2.03
C THR A 147 -34.46 24.49 -2.51
N SER A 148 -33.68 25.33 -1.84
CA SER A 148 -32.25 25.48 -2.11
C SER A 148 -31.54 24.19 -1.68
N PRO A 149 -30.74 23.58 -2.57
CA PRO A 149 -29.88 22.47 -2.21
C PRO A 149 -28.81 23.03 -1.26
N SER A 150 -29.13 23.06 0.03
CA SER A 150 -28.24 23.44 1.12
C SER A 150 -27.17 22.36 1.37
N SER A 151 -26.60 21.84 0.28
CA SER A 151 -25.51 20.89 0.20
C SER A 151 -24.23 21.51 -0.38
N ALA A 152 -24.25 22.76 -0.86
CA ALA A 152 -23.07 23.41 -1.44
C ALA A 152 -22.16 24.13 -0.43
N LYS A 153 -22.68 24.62 0.71
CA LYS A 153 -21.86 25.28 1.74
C LYS A 153 -21.11 24.32 2.67
N LEU A 154 -21.59 23.08 2.81
CA LEU A 154 -21.02 22.09 3.74
C LEU A 154 -19.78 21.37 3.18
N ILE A 155 -19.60 21.37 1.86
CA ILE A 155 -18.45 20.73 1.20
C ILE A 155 -17.15 21.47 1.51
N LEU A 156 -17.19 22.81 1.63
CA LEU A 156 -16.00 23.64 1.85
C LEU A 156 -15.39 23.50 3.27
N ASP A 157 -16.21 23.22 4.29
CA ASP A 157 -15.72 23.05 5.67
C ASP A 157 -15.10 21.64 5.91
N ILE A 158 -15.53 20.65 5.15
CA ILE A 158 -14.96 19.29 5.19
C ILE A 158 -13.58 19.27 4.54
N GLU A 159 -13.40 19.99 3.42
CA GLU A 159 -12.09 20.14 2.76
C GLU A 159 -11.08 20.90 3.63
N ALA A 160 -11.52 21.94 4.36
CA ALA A 160 -10.66 22.70 5.27
C ALA A 160 -10.16 21.88 6.47
N SER A 161 -10.96 20.91 6.93
CA SER A 161 -10.62 20.05 8.07
C SER A 161 -9.70 18.87 7.71
N GLN A 162 -9.58 18.53 6.41
CA GLN A 162 -8.72 17.45 5.92
C GLN A 162 -7.26 17.87 5.70
N CYS A 163 -6.93 19.17 5.72
CA CYS A 163 -5.55 19.67 5.64
C CYS A 163 -4.69 19.35 6.89
N ILE A 164 -5.26 18.80 7.96
CA ILE A 164 -4.52 18.51 9.21
C ILE A 164 -3.82 17.13 9.18
N PHE A 165 -4.10 16.27 8.19
CA PHE A 165 -3.52 14.91 8.11
C PHE A 165 -2.34 14.75 7.14
N GLN A 166 -1.72 15.84 6.68
CA GLN A 166 -0.42 15.80 6.01
C GLN A 166 0.70 16.11 7.01
N ASN A 167 1.16 15.10 7.75
CA ASN A 167 2.46 15.07 8.43
C ASN A 167 3.00 13.64 8.41
#